data_AF-A0A2G5HHS4-F1
#
_entry.id   AF-A0A2G5HHS4-F1
#
_cell.length_a   1.000
_cell.length_b   1.000
_cell.length_c   1.000
_cell.angle_alpha   90.00
_cell.angle_beta   90.00
_cell.angle_gamma   90.00
#
_symmetry.space_group_name_H-M   'P 1'
#
loop_
_entity.id
_entity.type
_entity.pdbx_description
1 polymer ?
#
loop_
_entity_poly.entity_id
_entity_poly.type
_entity_poly.pdbx_seq_one_letter_code
_entity_poly.pdbx_strand_id
1 'polypeptide(L)'
;MSHRAETSSCTTPLHQSRNQSSSHHDTRAKQSINMCHFCLRGRRDLHLEDLAPVPAAARQPGGTQQPEQQQMTRAEIQAHLHAVAKYLHSKRQYLRVVGVGGVIATLSLGTRNATHDIDIFSDSISPDQANYLRAAVQKVAKKSGLDPHWLNNQTILHIPVDLRGRIQEDAVRQNYVLFDEPGLQVVAAPWLYSFTSKLHRISGSGAGPSRQYDPQDAANFLAKYLQAVRRPSITVSEVKAWMERYKIRITDDS
;
A
#
# COMPACT_ATOMS: atom_id res chain seq x y z
N MET A 1 -2.36 58.59 -30.34
CA MET A 1 -2.77 58.03 -29.04
C MET A 1 -1.64 57.09 -28.61
N SER A 2 -0.67 57.43 -27.73
CA SER A 2 -0.71 58.15 -26.43
C SER A 2 -1.70 57.50 -25.47
N HIS A 3 -1.41 57.05 -24.24
CA HIS A 3 -0.18 56.89 -23.41
C HIS A 3 -0.47 55.75 -22.37
N ARG A 4 0.42 55.18 -21.53
CA ARG A 4 1.87 55.32 -21.21
C ARG A 4 2.41 53.91 -20.81
N ALA A 5 3.61 53.83 -20.20
CA ALA A 5 4.01 52.74 -19.28
C ALA A 5 4.42 53.35 -17.93
N GLU A 6 4.30 52.62 -16.82
CA GLU A 6 5.04 52.93 -15.59
C GLU A 6 5.17 51.75 -14.63
N THR A 7 6.38 51.59 -14.11
CA THR A 7 6.79 50.63 -13.06
C THR A 7 6.97 51.36 -11.74
N SER A 8 6.75 50.71 -10.59
CA SER A 8 7.40 51.19 -9.36
C SER A 8 7.61 50.12 -8.30
N SER A 9 8.80 50.14 -7.71
CA SER A 9 9.19 49.39 -6.50
C SER A 9 9.52 50.39 -5.39
N CYS A 10 9.29 50.06 -4.12
CA CYS A 10 9.87 50.79 -2.99
C CYS A 10 10.02 49.83 -1.77
N THR A 11 11.23 49.38 -1.43
CA THR A 11 12.17 49.92 -0.42
C THR A 11 11.69 50.01 1.04
N THR A 12 12.48 49.39 1.92
CA THR A 12 12.36 49.31 3.39
C THR A 12 12.73 50.64 4.10
N PRO A 13 12.46 50.74 5.42
CA PRO A 13 13.55 51.16 6.32
C PRO A 13 13.69 50.31 7.61
N LEU A 14 14.90 50.31 8.16
CA LEU A 14 15.26 49.74 9.48
C LEU A 14 14.74 50.62 10.63
N HIS A 15 14.57 50.03 11.82
CA HIS A 15 14.96 50.70 13.06
C HIS A 15 15.54 49.72 14.11
N GLN A 16 16.55 50.18 14.85
CA GLN A 16 17.27 49.42 15.90
C GLN A 16 16.87 49.88 17.33
N SER A 17 17.43 49.17 18.33
CA SER A 17 17.57 49.52 19.78
C SER A 17 16.34 49.22 20.67
N ARG A 18 16.47 48.82 21.97
CA ARG A 18 17.65 48.78 22.88
C ARG A 18 17.45 47.81 24.08
N ASN A 19 18.54 47.50 24.80
CA ASN A 19 18.61 46.65 26.02
C ASN A 19 17.99 47.26 27.30
N GLN A 20 17.62 46.38 28.26
CA GLN A 20 17.91 46.36 29.73
C GLN A 20 16.87 45.46 30.45
N SER A 21 17.15 44.36 31.18
CA SER A 21 17.98 44.08 32.37
C SER A 21 17.41 44.55 33.73
N SER A 22 16.88 43.62 34.55
CA SER A 22 17.23 43.44 35.99
C SER A 22 16.29 42.46 36.72
N SER A 23 16.74 41.95 37.88
CA SER A 23 16.10 40.90 38.71
C SER A 23 15.52 41.43 40.02
N HIS A 24 14.45 40.80 40.55
CA HIS A 24 14.46 40.10 41.87
C HIS A 24 13.09 39.52 42.31
N HIS A 25 13.13 38.78 43.43
CA HIS A 25 12.09 38.07 44.20
C HIS A 25 10.77 38.88 44.44
N ASP A 26 9.61 38.30 44.83
CA ASP A 26 9.46 37.25 45.85
C ASP A 26 8.10 36.48 45.88
N THR A 27 8.12 35.34 46.59
CA THR A 27 7.06 34.55 47.28
C THR A 27 5.63 34.28 46.70
N ARG A 28 5.43 33.01 46.31
CA ARG A 28 4.54 32.00 46.98
C ARG A 28 3.00 32.19 46.96
N ALA A 29 2.31 31.44 46.08
CA ALA A 29 1.14 30.62 46.47
C ALA A 29 0.71 29.54 45.44
N LYS A 30 0.92 28.27 45.81
CA LYS A 30 0.15 27.04 45.50
C LYS A 30 -0.85 27.04 44.31
N GLN A 31 -0.59 26.18 43.32
CA GLN A 31 -1.62 25.24 42.83
C GLN A 31 -0.95 23.94 42.37
N SER A 32 -1.34 22.81 42.97
CA SER A 32 -0.85 21.48 42.57
C SER A 32 -1.64 20.97 41.37
N ILE A 33 -0.94 20.58 40.31
CA ILE A 33 -1.43 19.58 39.36
C ILE A 33 -0.39 18.48 39.30
N ASN A 34 -0.79 17.25 39.63
CA ASN A 34 0.07 16.07 39.56
C ASN A 34 0.49 15.82 38.11
N MET A 35 1.73 16.17 37.77
CA MET A 35 2.33 15.86 36.48
C MET A 35 2.65 14.36 36.44
N CYS A 36 1.67 13.56 36.00
CA CYS A 36 1.76 12.11 36.03
C CYS A 36 2.84 11.59 35.08
N HIS A 37 3.54 10.56 35.53
CA HIS A 37 4.84 10.11 35.03
C HIS A 37 4.70 9.28 33.73
N PHE A 38 4.33 9.92 32.61
CA PHE A 38 4.22 9.23 31.31
C PHE A 38 4.59 10.10 30.09
N CYS A 39 5.80 10.64 30.11
CA CYS A 39 6.53 11.01 28.89
C CYS A 39 7.84 10.21 28.83
N LEU A 40 8.35 9.99 27.61
CA LEU A 40 9.61 9.28 27.31
C LEU A 40 9.57 7.73 27.41
N ARG A 41 8.64 7.09 26.68
CA ARG A 41 8.92 5.79 26.04
C ARG A 41 8.60 5.88 24.55
N GLY A 42 9.57 5.50 23.72
CA GLY A 42 9.75 5.97 22.35
C GLY A 42 8.54 5.85 21.41
N ARG A 43 8.39 6.88 20.56
CA ARG A 43 7.73 6.72 19.26
C ARG A 43 8.52 5.64 18.51
N ARG A 44 7.87 4.52 18.21
CA ARG A 44 8.28 3.66 17.09
C ARG A 44 7.52 4.20 15.88
N ASP A 45 8.22 4.52 14.82
CA ASP A 45 7.60 4.87 13.55
C ASP A 45 6.89 3.62 13.03
N LEU A 46 5.56 3.67 12.97
CA LEU A 46 4.73 2.55 12.52
C LEU A 46 4.60 2.61 11.01
N HIS A 47 5.20 1.66 10.31
CA HIS A 47 5.15 1.61 8.85
C HIS A 47 3.89 0.84 8.40
N LEU A 48 3.55 0.90 7.11
CA LEU A 48 2.53 0.02 6.55
C LEU A 48 2.80 -1.46 6.88
N GLU A 49 4.08 -1.84 7.05
CA GLU A 49 4.52 -3.17 7.50
C GLU A 49 3.80 -3.67 8.76
N ASP A 50 3.35 -2.80 9.66
CA ASP A 50 2.61 -3.15 10.88
C ASP A 50 1.14 -3.59 10.62
N LEU A 51 0.73 -3.71 9.36
CA LEU A 51 -0.48 -4.45 8.97
C LEU A 51 -0.21 -5.94 8.68
N ALA A 52 1.06 -6.35 8.58
CA ALA A 52 1.43 -7.75 8.40
C ALA A 52 1.36 -8.49 9.76
N PRO A 53 0.74 -9.68 9.82
CA PRO A 53 0.80 -10.49 11.02
C PRO A 53 2.22 -10.99 11.30
N VAL A 54 2.52 -11.22 12.59
CA VAL A 54 3.75 -11.89 13.02
C VAL A 54 3.87 -13.27 12.33
N PRO A 55 5.05 -13.70 11.85
CA PRO A 55 5.21 -14.96 11.13
C PRO A 55 4.63 -16.17 11.87
N ALA A 56 4.03 -17.10 11.12
CA ALA A 56 3.29 -18.25 11.64
C ALA A 56 4.13 -19.33 12.37
N ALA A 57 5.40 -19.05 12.67
CA ALA A 57 6.35 -19.96 13.32
C ALA A 57 5.99 -20.38 14.77
N ALA A 58 4.92 -19.83 15.34
CA ALA A 58 4.41 -20.16 16.66
C ALA A 58 3.29 -21.23 16.68
N ARG A 59 2.86 -21.76 15.51
CA ARG A 59 1.81 -22.79 15.46
C ARG A 59 2.43 -24.20 15.58
N GLN A 60 2.15 -24.86 16.70
CA GLN A 60 2.54 -26.26 16.94
C GLN A 60 1.92 -27.22 15.90
N PRO A 61 2.56 -28.37 15.62
CA PRO A 61 2.07 -29.35 14.65
C PRO A 61 0.89 -30.16 15.21
N GLY A 62 -0.29 -29.54 15.24
CA GLY A 62 -1.57 -30.20 15.48
C GLY A 62 -2.38 -30.24 14.20
N GLY A 63 -2.70 -31.44 13.70
CA GLY A 63 -3.47 -31.61 12.46
C GLY A 63 -4.91 -31.10 12.58
N THR A 64 -5.12 -29.84 12.22
CA THR A 64 -6.45 -29.28 11.95
C THR A 64 -6.48 -28.78 10.52
N GLN A 65 -7.51 -29.20 9.78
CA GLN A 65 -7.79 -28.66 8.45
C GLN A 65 -7.93 -27.14 8.58
N GLN A 66 -7.24 -26.38 7.72
CA GLN A 66 -7.38 -24.93 7.73
C GLN A 66 -8.86 -24.59 7.52
N PRO A 67 -9.47 -23.72 8.35
CA PRO A 67 -10.87 -23.34 8.17
C PRO A 67 -11.04 -22.79 6.76
N GLU A 68 -12.09 -23.27 6.08
CA GLU A 68 -12.34 -22.99 4.67
C GLU A 68 -12.39 -21.47 4.46
N GLN A 69 -11.35 -20.94 3.81
CA GLN A 69 -11.14 -19.49 3.75
C GLN A 69 -12.25 -18.84 2.95
N GLN A 70 -13.03 -17.99 3.62
CA GLN A 70 -14.17 -17.28 3.03
C GLN A 70 -13.74 -16.57 1.74
N GLN A 71 -14.34 -16.96 0.62
CA GLN A 71 -14.08 -16.37 -0.68
C GLN A 71 -14.94 -15.11 -0.85
N MET A 72 -14.33 -14.00 -1.28
CA MET A 72 -15.04 -12.77 -1.65
C MET A 72 -15.15 -12.68 -3.17
N THR A 73 -16.38 -12.61 -3.66
CA THR A 73 -16.69 -12.32 -5.07
C THR A 73 -16.35 -10.87 -5.44
N ARG A 74 -16.35 -10.56 -6.74
CA ARG A 74 -16.23 -9.19 -7.25
C ARG A 74 -17.14 -8.18 -6.52
N ALA A 75 -18.41 -8.53 -6.34
CA ALA A 75 -19.40 -7.64 -5.74
C ALA A 75 -19.12 -7.39 -4.24
N GLU A 76 -18.72 -8.43 -3.51
CA GLU A 76 -18.34 -8.34 -2.10
C GLU A 76 -17.07 -7.49 -1.93
N ILE A 77 -16.04 -7.74 -2.74
CA ILE A 77 -14.82 -6.92 -2.77
C ILE A 77 -15.16 -5.43 -2.98
N GLN A 78 -15.99 -5.11 -3.99
CA GLN A 78 -16.39 -3.73 -4.25
C GLN A 78 -17.16 -3.12 -3.06
N ALA A 79 -18.10 -3.86 -2.47
CA ALA A 79 -18.86 -3.40 -1.29
C ALA A 79 -17.98 -3.21 -0.04
N HIS A 80 -16.95 -4.03 0.13
CA HIS A 80 -16.03 -3.96 1.26
C HIS A 80 -15.03 -2.82 1.09
N LEU A 81 -14.48 -2.62 -0.12
CA LEU A 81 -13.65 -1.45 -0.46
C LEU A 81 -14.44 -0.14 -0.34
N HIS A 82 -15.70 -0.09 -0.77
CA HIS A 82 -16.62 1.03 -0.52
C HIS A 82 -16.75 1.35 0.97
N ALA A 83 -16.93 0.34 1.82
CA ALA A 83 -17.04 0.53 3.26
C ALA A 83 -15.73 1.04 3.90
N VAL A 84 -14.56 0.63 3.38
CA VAL A 84 -13.24 1.18 3.77
C VAL A 84 -13.09 2.63 3.30
N ALA A 85 -13.39 2.93 2.03
CA ALA A 85 -13.32 4.28 1.46
C ALA A 85 -14.17 5.28 2.24
N LYS A 86 -15.44 4.93 2.49
CA LYS A 86 -16.38 5.72 3.29
C LYS A 86 -15.88 5.98 4.71
N TYR A 87 -15.21 5.01 5.34
CA TYR A 87 -14.57 5.22 6.65
C TYR A 87 -13.42 6.23 6.54
N LEU A 88 -12.48 6.03 5.61
CA LEU A 88 -11.32 6.90 5.41
C LEU A 88 -11.73 8.35 5.09
N HIS A 89 -12.70 8.52 4.20
CA HIS A 89 -13.27 9.84 3.88
C HIS A 89 -13.90 10.53 5.09
N SER A 90 -14.62 9.79 5.95
CA SER A 90 -15.15 10.33 7.22
C SER A 90 -14.06 10.79 8.21
N LYS A 91 -12.80 10.36 8.00
CA LYS A 91 -11.61 10.79 8.74
C LYS A 91 -10.75 11.80 7.97
N ARG A 92 -11.27 12.34 6.85
CA ARG A 92 -10.58 13.23 5.91
C ARG A 92 -9.27 12.65 5.36
N GLN A 93 -9.16 11.32 5.34
CA GLN A 93 -8.03 10.60 4.78
C GLN A 93 -8.32 10.27 3.32
N TYR A 94 -7.31 10.39 2.47
CA TYR A 94 -7.34 10.01 1.06
C TYR A 94 -6.09 9.19 0.78
N LEU A 95 -6.25 7.89 0.53
CA LEU A 95 -5.14 6.95 0.34
C LEU A 95 -5.12 6.45 -1.10
N ARG A 96 -3.92 6.32 -1.67
CA ARG A 96 -3.67 5.52 -2.87
C ARG A 96 -2.85 4.30 -2.47
N VAL A 97 -3.33 3.12 -2.87
CA VAL A 97 -2.65 1.84 -2.66
C VAL A 97 -2.57 1.05 -3.96
N VAL A 98 -1.57 0.18 -4.06
CA VAL A 98 -1.32 -0.73 -5.18
C VAL A 98 -1.88 -2.10 -4.81
N GLY A 99 -2.93 -2.55 -5.50
CA GLY A 99 -3.48 -3.89 -5.37
C GLY A 99 -2.66 -4.92 -6.16
N VAL A 100 -2.33 -6.05 -5.52
CA VAL A 100 -1.46 -7.10 -6.06
C VAL A 100 -2.22 -8.41 -6.21
N GLY A 101 -1.85 -9.23 -7.20
CA GLY A 101 -2.28 -10.63 -7.27
C GLY A 101 -3.80 -10.82 -7.46
N GLY A 102 -4.43 -11.52 -6.50
CA GLY A 102 -5.79 -12.05 -6.64
C GLY A 102 -6.87 -10.98 -6.89
N VAL A 103 -6.72 -9.79 -6.31
CA VAL A 103 -7.67 -8.69 -6.51
C VAL A 103 -7.71 -8.20 -7.96
N ILE A 104 -6.58 -8.24 -8.68
CA ILE A 104 -6.55 -7.86 -10.10
C ILE A 104 -7.29 -8.92 -10.94
N ALA A 105 -7.03 -10.21 -10.66
CA ALA A 105 -7.68 -11.32 -11.33
C ALA A 105 -9.21 -11.25 -11.21
N THR A 106 -9.73 -10.98 -10.01
CA THR A 106 -11.17 -10.90 -9.73
C THR A 106 -11.83 -9.58 -10.17
N LEU A 107 -11.21 -8.42 -9.92
CA LEU A 107 -11.82 -7.12 -10.28
C LEU A 107 -11.61 -6.72 -11.74
N SER A 108 -10.51 -7.13 -12.39
CA SER A 108 -10.16 -6.65 -13.73
C SER A 108 -10.09 -7.71 -14.81
N LEU A 109 -9.60 -8.92 -14.51
CA LEU A 109 -9.36 -9.91 -15.56
C LEU A 109 -10.54 -10.86 -15.76
N GLY A 110 -11.37 -11.05 -14.72
CA GLY A 110 -12.47 -12.02 -14.75
C GLY A 110 -11.97 -13.48 -14.75
N THR A 111 -10.67 -13.70 -14.54
CA THR A 111 -10.05 -15.04 -14.53
C THR A 111 -10.37 -15.82 -13.25
N ARG A 112 -10.87 -15.14 -12.22
CA ARG A 112 -11.25 -15.71 -10.93
C ARG A 112 -12.57 -15.12 -10.45
N ASN A 113 -13.54 -15.99 -10.16
CA ASN A 113 -14.84 -15.59 -9.59
C ASN A 113 -14.71 -14.94 -8.20
N ALA A 114 -13.69 -15.34 -7.43
CA ALA A 114 -13.46 -14.87 -6.07
C ALA A 114 -11.99 -14.97 -5.60
N THR A 115 -11.68 -14.29 -4.50
CA THR A 115 -10.42 -14.41 -3.75
C THR A 115 -10.65 -14.33 -2.24
N HIS A 116 -9.82 -15.00 -1.45
CA HIS A 116 -9.94 -15.05 0.02
C HIS A 116 -9.44 -13.77 0.69
N ASP A 117 -8.52 -13.06 0.03
CA ASP A 117 -7.94 -11.82 0.50
C ASP A 117 -7.59 -10.88 -0.66
N ILE A 118 -7.16 -9.68 -0.27
CA ILE A 118 -6.70 -8.60 -1.13
C ILE A 118 -5.34 -8.15 -0.60
N ASP A 119 -4.28 -8.49 -1.33
CA ASP A 119 -2.96 -7.89 -1.15
C ASP A 119 -2.97 -6.43 -1.64
N ILE A 120 -2.54 -5.51 -0.78
CA ILE A 120 -2.21 -4.12 -1.12
C ILE A 120 -0.84 -3.71 -0.59
N PHE A 121 -0.19 -2.75 -1.25
CA PHE A 121 0.87 -1.99 -0.60
C PHE A 121 0.86 -0.52 -1.01
N SER A 122 1.54 0.32 -0.25
CA SER A 122 1.81 1.72 -0.59
C SER A 122 3.07 2.18 0.12
N ASP A 123 3.97 2.77 -0.65
CA ASP A 123 5.21 3.38 -0.19
C ASP A 123 5.00 4.88 0.13
N SER A 124 3.79 5.41 -0.10
CA SER A 124 3.45 6.84 0.00
C SER A 124 2.47 7.21 1.12
N ILE A 125 1.91 6.23 1.85
CA ILE A 125 1.05 6.53 3.01
C ILE A 125 1.87 6.74 4.29
N SER A 126 1.44 7.70 5.11
CA SER A 126 2.01 7.97 6.43
C SER A 126 1.62 6.92 7.48
N PRO A 127 2.35 6.85 8.61
CA PRO A 127 1.95 6.03 9.78
C PRO A 127 0.51 6.26 10.23
N ASP A 128 0.04 7.51 10.24
CA ASP A 128 -1.32 7.86 10.63
C ASP A 128 -2.36 7.37 9.61
N GLN A 129 -2.06 7.48 8.31
CA GLN A 129 -2.91 6.91 7.26
C GLN A 129 -2.99 5.38 7.36
N ALA A 130 -1.87 4.69 7.67
CA ALA A 130 -1.85 3.26 7.92
C ALA A 130 -2.71 2.88 9.15
N ASN A 131 -2.68 3.69 10.21
CA ASN A 131 -3.55 3.52 11.39
C ASN A 131 -5.05 3.65 11.03
N TYR A 132 -5.43 4.65 10.23
CA TYR A 132 -6.82 4.80 9.78
C TYR A 132 -7.26 3.67 8.84
N LEU A 133 -6.37 3.19 7.96
CA LEU A 133 -6.63 2.03 7.10
C LEU A 133 -6.86 0.76 7.92
N ARG A 134 -5.99 0.48 8.91
CA ARG A 134 -6.16 -0.65 9.85
C ARG A 134 -7.52 -0.61 10.55
N ALA A 135 -7.89 0.54 11.09
CA ALA A 135 -9.17 0.72 11.78
C ALA A 135 -10.37 0.55 10.83
N ALA A 136 -10.26 0.96 9.57
CA ALA A 136 -11.27 0.73 8.55
C ALA A 136 -11.43 -0.76 8.23
N VAL A 137 -10.33 -1.46 7.94
CA VAL A 137 -10.28 -2.89 7.61
C VAL A 137 -10.86 -3.73 8.73
N GLN A 138 -10.44 -3.51 9.98
CA GLN A 138 -10.94 -4.22 11.16
C GLN A 138 -12.44 -3.97 11.38
N LYS A 139 -12.92 -2.75 11.13
CA LYS A 139 -14.34 -2.41 11.25
C LYS A 139 -15.20 -3.11 10.18
N VAL A 140 -14.70 -3.22 8.95
CA VAL A 140 -15.37 -3.96 7.88
C VAL A 140 -15.35 -5.46 8.16
N ALA A 141 -14.19 -6.02 8.56
CA ALA A 141 -14.06 -7.43 8.92
C ALA A 141 -15.07 -7.83 10.00
N LYS A 142 -15.12 -7.08 11.11
CA LYS A 142 -16.08 -7.32 12.20
C LYS A 142 -17.54 -7.20 11.77
N LYS A 143 -17.87 -6.31 10.83
CA LYS A 143 -19.25 -6.12 10.34
C LYS A 143 -19.67 -7.23 9.38
N SER A 144 -18.77 -7.69 8.52
CA SER A 144 -19.03 -8.64 7.43
C SER A 144 -18.67 -10.10 7.77
N GLY A 145 -18.08 -10.36 8.94
CA GLY A 145 -17.69 -11.71 9.38
C GLY A 145 -16.38 -12.23 8.78
N LEU A 146 -15.57 -11.36 8.15
CA LEU A 146 -14.35 -11.72 7.42
C LEU A 146 -13.17 -11.99 8.36
N ASP A 147 -12.14 -12.67 7.84
CA ASP A 147 -10.81 -12.66 8.45
C ASP A 147 -10.30 -11.21 8.63
N PRO A 148 -9.72 -10.83 9.78
CA PRO A 148 -9.18 -9.48 10.00
C PRO A 148 -8.14 -9.00 8.96
N HIS A 149 -7.55 -9.91 8.19
CA HIS A 149 -6.53 -9.66 7.16
C HIS A 149 -7.09 -9.81 5.73
N TRP A 150 -8.41 -9.77 5.53
CA TRP A 150 -9.05 -9.80 4.19
C TRP A 150 -8.53 -8.70 3.25
N LEU A 151 -8.06 -7.57 3.80
CA LEU A 151 -7.29 -6.54 3.12
C LEU A 151 -5.99 -6.34 3.89
N ASN A 152 -4.89 -6.85 3.35
CA ASN A 152 -3.59 -6.90 4.04
C ASN A 152 -2.44 -6.47 3.12
N ASN A 153 -1.23 -6.44 3.66
CA ASN A 153 -0.02 -6.04 2.94
C ASN A 153 1.10 -7.07 2.96
N GLN A 154 0.81 -8.35 3.26
CA GLN A 154 1.82 -9.40 3.38
C GLN A 154 2.70 -9.51 2.13
N THR A 155 2.17 -9.17 0.95
CA THR A 155 2.93 -9.02 -0.29
C THR A 155 4.27 -8.26 -0.15
N ILE A 156 4.38 -7.24 0.72
CA ILE A 156 5.63 -6.47 0.87
C ILE A 156 6.77 -7.27 1.48
N LEU A 157 6.49 -8.36 2.20
CA LEU A 157 7.51 -9.27 2.74
C LEU A 157 8.24 -10.01 1.61
N HIS A 158 7.66 -10.03 0.40
CA HIS A 158 8.22 -10.61 -0.80
C HIS A 158 8.73 -9.55 -1.80
N ILE A 159 8.67 -8.26 -1.44
CA ILE A 159 9.13 -7.15 -2.27
C ILE A 159 10.35 -6.49 -1.60
N PRO A 160 11.56 -6.59 -2.19
CA PRO A 160 12.74 -5.86 -1.74
C PRO A 160 12.44 -4.37 -1.55
N VAL A 161 12.87 -3.81 -0.40
CA VAL A 161 12.53 -2.44 0.03
C VAL A 161 12.80 -1.40 -1.07
N ASP A 162 13.96 -1.51 -1.74
CA ASP A 162 14.38 -0.58 -2.79
C ASP A 162 13.59 -0.69 -4.12
N LEU A 163 12.75 -1.72 -4.27
CA LEU A 163 11.84 -1.85 -5.40
C LEU A 163 10.43 -1.30 -5.13
N ARG A 164 10.02 -1.11 -3.87
CA ARG A 164 8.64 -0.75 -3.51
C ARG A 164 8.19 0.57 -4.12
N GLY A 165 9.00 1.62 -3.94
CA GLY A 165 8.76 2.93 -4.57
C GLY A 165 8.68 2.84 -6.09
N ARG A 166 9.59 2.09 -6.73
CA ARG A 166 9.58 1.89 -8.20
C ARG A 166 8.32 1.17 -8.69
N ILE A 167 7.90 0.09 -8.01
CA ILE A 167 6.69 -0.66 -8.39
C ILE A 167 5.45 0.23 -8.19
N GLN A 168 5.42 1.08 -7.15
CA GLN A 168 4.36 2.06 -6.96
C GLN A 168 4.35 3.14 -8.06
N GLU A 169 5.50 3.72 -8.42
CA GLU A 169 5.61 4.67 -9.52
C GLU A 169 5.18 4.07 -10.85
N ASP A 170 5.60 2.84 -11.15
CA ASP A 170 5.18 2.09 -12.34
C ASP A 170 3.65 1.83 -12.31
N ALA A 171 3.05 1.52 -11.15
CA ALA A 171 1.61 1.31 -11.00
C ALA A 171 0.81 2.61 -11.23
N VAL A 172 1.28 3.73 -10.66
CA VAL A 172 0.71 5.06 -10.86
C VAL A 172 0.81 5.49 -12.32
N ARG A 173 1.95 5.20 -12.98
CA ARG A 173 2.17 5.52 -14.41
C ARG A 173 1.32 4.64 -15.33
N GLN A 174 1.12 3.37 -14.98
CA GLN A 174 0.19 2.46 -15.66
C GLN A 174 -1.27 2.92 -15.48
N ASN A 175 -1.58 3.62 -14.39
CA ASN A 175 -2.86 4.26 -14.08
C ASN A 175 -4.09 3.36 -14.26
N TYR A 176 -3.94 2.06 -13.98
CA TYR A 176 -5.02 1.11 -14.12
C TYR A 176 -5.79 0.99 -12.80
N VAL A 177 -6.87 1.74 -12.69
CA VAL A 177 -7.72 1.81 -11.50
C VAL A 177 -8.55 0.53 -11.35
N LEU A 178 -8.48 -0.11 -10.17
CA LEU A 178 -9.33 -1.24 -9.77
C LEU A 178 -10.56 -0.80 -8.97
N PHE A 179 -10.39 0.26 -8.18
CA PHE A 179 -11.41 0.85 -7.32
C PHE A 179 -11.04 2.31 -7.08
N ASP A 180 -12.02 3.22 -7.13
CA ASP A 180 -11.80 4.65 -6.91
C ASP A 180 -13.05 5.29 -6.30
N GLU A 181 -12.93 5.73 -5.05
CA GLU A 181 -13.95 6.50 -4.34
C GLU A 181 -13.28 7.51 -3.40
N PRO A 182 -14.01 8.55 -2.94
CA PRO A 182 -13.54 9.42 -1.88
C PRO A 182 -13.01 8.61 -0.69
N GLY A 183 -11.73 8.81 -0.38
CA GLY A 183 -11.02 8.17 0.72
C GLY A 183 -10.08 7.03 0.35
N LEU A 184 -10.36 6.29 -0.73
CA LEU A 184 -9.51 5.17 -1.17
C LEU A 184 -9.49 5.01 -2.69
N GLN A 185 -8.30 5.02 -3.26
CA GLN A 185 -8.03 4.58 -4.62
C GLN A 185 -7.11 3.35 -4.60
N VAL A 186 -7.51 2.30 -5.31
CA VAL A 186 -6.71 1.09 -5.53
C VAL A 186 -6.32 1.03 -7.00
N VAL A 187 -5.03 1.13 -7.30
CA VAL A 187 -4.46 0.92 -8.64
C VAL A 187 -3.88 -0.48 -8.76
N ALA A 188 -3.94 -1.11 -9.92
CA ALA A 188 -3.32 -2.41 -10.15
C ALA A 188 -1.79 -2.29 -10.15
N ALA A 189 -1.12 -3.28 -9.56
CA ALA A 189 0.32 -3.44 -9.70
C ALA A 189 0.75 -3.51 -11.19
N PRO A 190 2.02 -3.18 -11.51
CA PRO A 190 2.48 -3.18 -12.90
C PRO A 190 2.27 -4.55 -13.55
N TRP A 191 1.86 -4.59 -14.81
CA TRP A 191 1.63 -5.83 -15.54
C TRP A 191 2.89 -6.69 -15.61
N LEU A 192 4.06 -6.08 -15.84
CA LEU A 192 5.34 -6.79 -15.85
C LEU A 192 5.73 -7.36 -14.49
N TYR A 193 5.50 -6.61 -13.41
CA TYR A 193 5.73 -7.09 -12.05
C TYR A 193 4.81 -8.30 -11.77
N SER A 194 3.51 -8.12 -11.98
CA SER A 194 2.50 -9.16 -11.74
C SER A 194 2.76 -10.44 -12.55
N PHE A 195 3.18 -10.30 -13.81
CA PHE A 195 3.60 -11.41 -14.67
C PHE A 195 4.85 -12.13 -14.13
N THR A 196 5.92 -11.40 -13.82
CA THR A 196 7.18 -11.99 -13.35
C THR A 196 7.05 -12.61 -11.95
N SER A 197 6.25 -12.02 -11.05
CA SER A 197 5.89 -12.64 -9.76
C SER A 197 5.14 -13.96 -9.91
N LYS A 198 4.30 -14.11 -10.95
CA LYS A 198 3.63 -15.39 -11.25
C LYS A 198 4.62 -16.42 -11.78
N LEU A 199 5.50 -16.05 -12.72
CA LEU A 199 6.58 -16.95 -13.19
C LEU A 199 7.45 -17.45 -12.03
N HIS A 200 7.82 -16.57 -11.11
CA HIS A 200 8.59 -16.92 -9.90
C HIS A 200 7.89 -17.98 -9.04
N ARG A 201 6.56 -17.87 -8.88
CA ARG A 201 5.80 -18.86 -8.11
C ARG A 201 5.59 -20.16 -8.86
N ILE A 202 5.46 -20.10 -10.19
CA ILE A 202 5.38 -21.28 -11.06
C ILE A 202 6.69 -22.08 -11.03
N SER A 203 7.86 -21.41 -10.97
CA SER A 203 9.17 -22.07 -10.91
C SER A 203 9.52 -22.69 -9.55
N GLY A 204 8.65 -22.57 -8.53
CA GLY A 204 8.92 -23.06 -7.17
C GLY A 204 9.81 -22.16 -6.32
N SER A 205 10.55 -21.21 -6.92
CA SER A 205 11.43 -20.27 -6.20
C SER A 205 10.68 -19.13 -5.48
N GLY A 206 9.38 -18.97 -5.76
CA GLY A 206 8.56 -17.85 -5.29
C GLY A 206 7.92 -18.00 -3.91
N ALA A 207 7.05 -17.03 -3.58
CA ALA A 207 6.32 -16.97 -2.33
C ALA A 207 5.24 -18.07 -2.24
N GLY A 208 5.66 -19.26 -1.79
CA GLY A 208 4.82 -20.44 -1.65
C GLY A 208 4.67 -21.26 -2.94
N PRO A 209 3.95 -22.40 -2.90
CA PRO A 209 3.82 -23.30 -4.03
C PRO A 209 3.01 -22.69 -5.17
N SER A 210 3.36 -23.10 -6.40
CA SER A 210 2.59 -22.86 -7.62
C SER A 210 1.11 -23.24 -7.43
N ARG A 211 0.20 -22.38 -7.91
CA ARG A 211 -1.25 -22.61 -7.88
C ARG A 211 -1.76 -22.91 -9.29
N GLN A 212 -2.82 -23.71 -9.40
CA GLN A 212 -3.42 -24.11 -10.69
C GLN A 212 -3.78 -22.92 -11.60
N TYR A 213 -4.17 -21.78 -11.03
CA TYR A 213 -4.51 -20.56 -11.76
C TYR A 213 -3.30 -19.68 -12.13
N ASP A 214 -2.09 -19.97 -11.67
CA ASP A 214 -0.93 -19.10 -11.87
C ASP A 214 -0.48 -18.98 -13.34
N PRO A 215 -0.43 -20.05 -14.17
CA PRO A 215 -0.12 -19.93 -15.59
C PRO A 215 -1.14 -19.06 -16.34
N GLN A 216 -2.43 -19.19 -16.00
CA GLN A 216 -3.50 -18.39 -16.61
C GLN A 216 -3.39 -16.92 -16.19
N ASP A 217 -3.20 -16.62 -14.90
CA ASP A 217 -2.99 -15.25 -14.44
C ASP A 217 -1.74 -14.63 -15.10
N ALA A 218 -0.63 -15.37 -15.20
CA ALA A 218 0.59 -14.92 -15.88
C ALA A 218 0.34 -14.55 -17.34
N ALA A 219 -0.33 -15.42 -18.10
CA ALA A 219 -0.69 -15.17 -19.50
C ALA A 219 -1.55 -13.90 -19.65
N ASN A 220 -2.49 -13.66 -18.74
CA ASN A 220 -3.36 -12.47 -18.78
C ASN A 220 -2.62 -11.18 -18.39
N PHE A 221 -1.70 -11.21 -17.42
CA PHE A 221 -0.83 -10.06 -17.13
C PHE A 221 0.06 -9.72 -18.33
N LEU A 222 0.65 -10.74 -18.99
CA LEU A 222 1.43 -10.52 -20.20
C LEU A 222 0.56 -9.95 -21.35
N ALA A 223 -0.64 -10.47 -21.56
CA ALA A 223 -1.57 -9.95 -22.56
C ALA A 223 -1.94 -8.47 -22.30
N LYS A 224 -2.18 -8.09 -21.03
CA LYS A 224 -2.42 -6.68 -20.65
C LYS A 224 -1.20 -5.79 -20.89
N TYR A 225 0.02 -6.28 -20.63
CA TYR A 225 1.24 -5.57 -20.98
C TYR A 225 1.37 -5.36 -22.48
N LEU A 226 1.28 -6.44 -23.28
CA LEU A 226 1.39 -6.42 -24.74
C LEU A 226 0.36 -5.48 -25.38
N GLN A 227 -0.89 -5.49 -24.89
CA GLN A 227 -1.94 -4.57 -25.29
C GLN A 227 -1.56 -3.11 -25.00
N ALA A 228 -1.07 -2.82 -23.79
CA ALA A 228 -0.70 -1.46 -23.37
C ALA A 228 0.47 -0.89 -24.19
N VAL A 229 1.48 -1.70 -24.51
CA VAL A 229 2.63 -1.29 -25.34
C VAL A 229 2.42 -1.49 -26.86
N ARG A 230 1.23 -1.95 -27.27
CA ARG A 230 0.84 -2.23 -28.66
C ARG A 230 1.81 -3.16 -29.40
N ARG A 231 2.29 -4.22 -28.74
CA ARG A 231 3.18 -5.23 -29.33
C ARG A 231 2.48 -6.59 -29.44
N PRO A 232 2.75 -7.37 -30.51
CA PRO A 232 2.17 -8.71 -30.66
C PRO A 232 2.90 -9.78 -29.83
N SER A 233 4.19 -9.57 -29.53
CA SER A 233 5.04 -10.57 -28.90
C SER A 233 6.26 -9.97 -28.19
N ILE A 234 6.90 -10.81 -27.38
CA ILE A 234 8.13 -10.57 -26.63
C ILE A 234 9.09 -11.75 -26.78
N THR A 235 10.36 -11.53 -26.45
CA THR A 235 11.40 -12.55 -26.42
C THR A 235 11.65 -13.08 -25.01
N VAL A 236 12.23 -14.28 -24.89
CA VAL A 236 12.70 -14.82 -23.59
C VAL A 236 13.78 -13.93 -22.95
N SER A 237 14.59 -13.24 -23.77
CA SER A 237 15.58 -12.27 -23.28
C SER A 237 14.92 -11.10 -22.55
N GLU A 238 13.81 -10.57 -23.06
CA GLU A 238 13.04 -9.51 -22.40
C GLU A 238 12.44 -10.00 -21.08
N VAL A 239 11.89 -11.22 -21.04
CA VAL A 239 11.39 -11.82 -19.78
C VAL A 239 12.51 -11.88 -18.74
N LYS A 240 13.69 -12.42 -19.10
CA LYS A 240 14.86 -12.48 -18.20
C LYS A 240 15.28 -11.10 -17.71
N ALA A 241 15.32 -10.09 -18.59
CA ALA A 241 15.64 -8.71 -18.22
C ALA A 241 14.60 -8.08 -17.26
N TRP A 242 13.31 -8.44 -17.37
CA TRP A 242 12.29 -7.99 -16.43
C TRP A 242 12.38 -8.70 -15.08
N MET A 243 12.71 -9.99 -15.06
CA MET A 243 12.93 -10.72 -13.81
C MET A 243 14.11 -10.11 -13.03
N GLU A 244 15.22 -9.80 -13.70
CA GLU A 244 16.35 -9.08 -13.10
C GLU A 244 15.95 -7.66 -12.62
N ARG A 245 15.17 -6.90 -13.41
CA ARG A 245 14.63 -5.58 -13.01
C ARG A 245 13.85 -5.63 -11.69
N TYR A 246 13.14 -6.72 -11.42
CA TYR A 246 12.39 -6.94 -10.18
C TYR A 246 13.13 -7.82 -9.16
N LYS A 247 14.42 -8.08 -9.36
CA LYS A 247 15.29 -8.94 -8.50
C LYS A 247 14.72 -10.34 -8.26
N ILE A 248 13.94 -10.84 -9.21
CA ILE A 248 13.33 -12.17 -9.17
C ILE A 248 14.32 -13.17 -9.76
N ARG A 249 14.70 -14.18 -8.97
CA ARG A 249 15.63 -15.24 -9.38
C ARG A 249 14.88 -16.56 -9.42
N ILE A 250 14.89 -17.21 -10.57
CA ILE A 250 14.55 -18.64 -10.65
C ILE A 250 15.82 -19.39 -10.25
N THR A 251 15.69 -20.31 -9.28
CA THR A 251 16.70 -21.35 -9.05
C THR A 251 16.44 -22.47 -10.05
N ASP A 252 17.45 -22.80 -10.86
CA ASP A 252 17.42 -23.98 -11.73
C ASP A 252 17.69 -25.24 -10.88
N ASP A 253 16.80 -25.53 -9.93
CA ASP A 253 16.81 -26.77 -9.16
C ASP A 253 16.35 -27.92 -10.08
N SER A 254 17.34 -28.57 -10.70
CA SER A 254 17.20 -29.69 -11.66
C SER A 254 17.18 -31.05 -10.97
#